data_AF-A0A9E0MND0-F1
#
_entry.id   AF-A0A9E0MND0-F1
#
_cell.length_a   1.000
_cell.length_b   1.000
_cell.length_c   1.000
_cell.angle_alpha   90.00
_cell.angle_beta   90.00
_cell.angle_gamma   90.00
#
_symmetry.space_group_name_H-M   'P 1'
#
loop_
_entity.id
_entity.type
_entity.pdbx_description
1 polymer ?
#
loop_
_entity_poly.entity_id
_entity_poly.type
_entity_poly.pdbx_seq_one_letter_code
_entity_poly.pdbx_strand_id
1 'polypeptide(L)' 'MLTRSAVIALAVGSLLVCINHGDHLCQEPVCAGFFWKLALSYVVPFVVSLASTTLALRDARGRSSAP' A
#
# COMPACT_ATOMS: atom_id res chain seq x y z
N MET A 1 6.48 8.85 -11.80
CA MET A 1 6.52 8.66 -10.33
C MET A 1 5.21 8.04 -9.82
N LEU A 2 4.06 8.70 -10.02
CA LEU A 2 2.74 8.16 -9.63
C LEU A 2 2.43 6.76 -10.18
N THR A 3 2.75 6.47 -11.44
CA THR A 3 2.46 5.16 -12.05
C THR A 3 3.19 4.02 -11.34
N ARG A 4 4.44 4.25 -10.92
CA ARG A 4 5.26 3.23 -10.25
C ARG A 4 4.80 2.99 -8.81
N SER A 5 4.42 4.06 -8.11
CA SER A 5 3.78 3.97 -6.79
C SER A 5 2.42 3.30 -6.83
N ALA A 6 1.62 3.57 -7.88
CA ALA A 6 0.34 2.90 -8.10
C ALA A 6 0.51 1.41 -8.39
N VAL A 7 1.51 1.01 -9.19
CA VAL A 7 1.82 -0.40 -9.44
C VAL A 7 2.23 -1.12 -8.15
N ILE A 8 3.06 -0.49 -7.31
CA ILE A 8 3.45 -1.06 -6.01
C ILE A 8 2.24 -1.17 -5.08
N ALA A 9 1.39 -0.14 -5.03
CA ALA A 9 0.15 -0.16 -4.26
C ALA A 9 -0.79 -1.29 -4.68
N LEU A 10 -0.97 -1.48 -6.00
CA LEU A 10 -1.79 -2.55 -6.54
C LEU A 10 -1.19 -3.92 -6.28
N ALA A 11 0.12 -4.12 -6.52
CA ALA A 11 0.77 -5.43 -6.34
C ALA A 11 0.80 -5.85 -4.87
N VAL A 12 1.28 -4.98 -3.98
CA VAL A 12 1.38 -5.27 -2.54
C VAL A 12 -0.01 -5.30 -1.90
N GLY A 13 -0.92 -4.43 -2.33
CA GLY A 13 -2.28 -4.39 -1.81
C GLY A 13 -3.11 -5.60 -2.18
N SER A 14 -3.00 -6.07 -3.43
CA SER A 14 -3.63 -7.32 -3.87
C SER A 14 -3.08 -8.52 -3.08
N LEU A 15 -1.78 -8.55 -2.83
CA LEU A 15 -1.14 -9.60 -2.03
C LEU A 15 -1.63 -9.59 -0.58
N LEU A 16 -1.72 -8.40 0.05
CA LEU A 16 -2.28 -8.27 1.40
C LEU A 16 -3.75 -8.66 1.46
N VAL A 17 -4.58 -8.34 0.46
CA VAL A 17 -5.97 -8.80 0.39
C VAL A 17 -6.02 -10.33 0.37
N CYS A 18 -5.24 -10.97 -0.52
CA CYS A 18 -5.22 -12.43 -0.63
C CYS A 18 -4.77 -13.10 0.68
N ILE A 19 -3.77 -12.55 1.38
CA ILE A 19 -3.29 -13.12 2.64
C ILE A 19 -4.30 -12.87 3.78
N ASN A 20 -4.87 -11.68 3.86
CA ASN A 20 -5.67 -11.25 5.01
C ASN A 20 -7.14 -11.70 4.93
N HIS A 21 -7.66 -11.93 3.71
CA HIS A 21 -9.06 -12.28 3.47
C HIS A 21 -9.27 -13.45 2.49
N GLY A 22 -8.22 -14.15 2.07
CA GLY A 22 -8.34 -15.29 1.15
C GLY A 22 -9.34 -16.36 1.62
N ASP A 23 -9.36 -16.66 2.92
CA ASP A 23 -10.31 -17.61 3.51
C ASP A 23 -11.76 -17.10 3.49
N HIS A 24 -11.97 -15.79 3.69
CA HIS A 24 -13.31 -15.18 3.64
C HIS A 24 -13.84 -14.97 2.21
N LEU A 25 -12.97 -14.93 1.18
CA LEU A 25 -13.42 -15.00 -0.22
C LEU A 25 -13.93 -16.40 -0.58
N CYS A 26 -13.37 -17.44 0.06
CA CYS A 26 -13.72 -18.83 -0.19
C CYS A 26 -14.87 -19.36 0.69
N GLN A 27 -15.30 -18.62 1.72
CA GLN A 27 -16.39 -19.00 2.63
C GLN A 27 -17.43 -17.88 2.77
N GLU A 28 -18.71 -18.15 2.46
CA GLU A 28 -19.84 -17.28 2.82
C GLU A 28 -20.00 -17.24 4.36
N PRO A 29 -20.23 -16.08 5.02
CA PRO A 29 -20.76 -14.82 4.50
C PRO A 29 -19.82 -13.61 4.65
N VAL A 30 -19.83 -12.75 3.63
CA VAL A 30 -19.03 -11.51 3.59
C VAL A 30 -19.62 -10.47 4.57
N CYS A 31 -19.07 -10.39 5.78
CA CYS A 31 -19.52 -9.47 6.82
C CYS A 31 -19.09 -8.01 6.52
N ALA A 32 -19.84 -7.01 6.98
CA ALA A 32 -19.59 -5.58 6.67
C ALA A 32 -18.16 -5.08 6.99
N GLY A 33 -17.47 -5.69 7.96
CA GLY A 33 -16.07 -5.39 8.28
C GLY A 33 -15.06 -5.80 7.19
N PHE A 34 -15.44 -6.68 6.27
CA PHE A 34 -14.63 -7.14 5.15
C PHE A 34 -14.28 -6.01 4.18
N PHE A 35 -15.26 -5.17 3.83
CA PHE A 35 -15.07 -4.09 2.85
C PHE A 35 -14.09 -3.02 3.32
N TRP A 36 -14.11 -2.66 4.62
CA TRP A 36 -13.16 -1.71 5.18
C TRP A 36 -11.74 -2.27 5.17
N LYS A 37 -11.58 -3.54 5.55
CA LYS A 37 -10.27 -4.22 5.52
C LYS A 37 -9.75 -4.39 4.08
N LEU A 38 -10.62 -4.66 3.12
CA LEU A 38 -10.30 -4.71 1.69
C LEU A 38 -9.78 -3.37 1.18
N ALA A 39 -10.47 -2.27 1.52
CA ALA A 39 -10.05 -0.92 1.16
C ALA A 39 -8.67 -0.56 1.78
N LEU A 40 -8.47 -0.87 3.07
CA LEU A 40 -7.20 -0.68 3.77
C LEU A 40 -6.05 -1.42 3.09
N SER A 41 -6.27 -2.64 2.59
CA SER A 41 -5.24 -3.39 1.89
C SER A 41 -4.73 -2.67 0.63
N TYR A 42 -5.53 -1.84 -0.05
CA TYR A 42 -5.04 -1.01 -1.16
C TYR A 42 -4.48 0.35 -0.69
N VAL A 43 -5.13 0.97 0.30
CA VAL A 43 -4.76 2.31 0.79
C VAL A 43 -3.42 2.29 1.51
N VAL A 44 -3.14 1.29 2.35
CA VAL A 44 -1.89 1.17 3.12
C VAL A 44 -0.65 1.17 2.22
N PRO A 45 -0.51 0.29 1.22
CA PRO A 45 0.68 0.25 0.38
C PRO A 45 0.82 1.47 -0.53
N PHE A 46 -0.28 2.13 -0.92
CA PHE A 46 -0.22 3.43 -1.59
C PHE A 46 0.40 4.50 -0.68
N VAL A 47 -0.07 4.62 0.56
CA VAL A 47 0.46 5.57 1.55
C VAL A 47 1.93 5.27 1.87
N VAL A 48 2.31 4.00 2.02
CA VAL A 48 3.71 3.60 2.24
C VAL A 48 4.60 3.97 1.05
N SER A 49 4.16 3.72 -0.19
CA SER A 49 4.93 4.09 -1.39
C SER A 49 5.11 5.60 -1.49
N LEU A 50 4.06 6.36 -1.18
CA LEU A 50 4.10 7.83 -1.17
C LEU A 50 5.05 8.34 -0.08
N ALA A 51 4.93 7.83 1.14
CA ALA A 51 5.78 8.19 2.27
C ALA A 51 7.26 7.87 2.00
N SER A 52 7.59 6.65 1.54
CA SER A 52 8.97 6.28 1.17
C SER A 52 9.57 7.21 0.12
N THR A 53 8.76 7.62 -0.87
CA THR A 53 9.23 8.56 -1.89
C THR A 53 9.52 9.94 -1.29
N THR A 54 8.64 10.45 -0.42
CA THR A 54 8.87 11.75 0.24
C THR A 54 10.09 11.73 1.15
N LEU A 55 10.32 10.63 1.89
CA LEU A 55 11.51 10.45 2.72
C LEU A 55 12.78 10.38 1.87
N ALA A 56 12.77 9.62 0.77
CA ALA A 56 13.90 9.53 -0.16
C ALA A 56 14.25 10.90 -0.76
N LEU A 57 13.25 11.73 -1.09
CA LEU A 57 13.47 13.10 -1.57
C LEU A 57 14.06 14.04 -0.51
N ARG A 58 13.62 13.90 0.76
CA ARG A 58 14.17 14.68 1.88
C ARG A 58 15.63 14.30 2.15
N ASP A 59 15.94 13.00 2.13
CA ASP A 59 17.29 12.49 2.31
C ASP A 59 18.23 12.92 1.16
N ALA A 60 17.75 12.86 -0.09
CA ALA A 60 18.50 13.38 -1.24
C ALA A 60 18.82 14.88 -1.12
N ARG A 61 17.85 15.71 -0.66
CA ARG A 61 18.09 17.13 -0.39
C ARG A 61 19.10 17.35 0.74
N GLY A 62 19.04 16.56 1.81
CA GLY A 62 19.99 16.64 2.93
C GLY A 62 21.43 16.36 2.50
N ARG A 63 21.64 15.39 1.61
CA ARG A 63 22.98 15.07 1.06
C ARG A 63 23.52 16.16 0.12
N SER A 64 22.66 16.88 -0.60
CA SER A 64 23.08 18.01 -1.46
C SER A 64 23.46 19.28 -0.69
N SER A 65 23.21 19.32 0.62
CA SER A 65 23.57 20.44 1.50
C SER A 65 24.76 20.14 2.42
N ALA A 66 25.37 18.95 2.32
CA ALA A 66 26.61 18.62 3.01
C ALA A 66 27.81 19.16 2.20
N PRO A 67 28.71 19.97 2.80
CA PRO A 67 29.89 20.54 2.15
C PRO A 67 30.98 19.51 1.84
#